data_AF-A0A961QU00-F1
#
_entry.id   AF-A0A961QU00-F1
#
_cell.length_a   1.000
_cell.length_b   1.000
_cell.length_c   1.000
_cell.angle_alpha   90.00
_cell.angle_beta   90.00
_cell.angle_gamma   90.00
#
_symmetry.space_group_name_H-M   'P 1'
#
loop_
_entity.id
_entity.type
_entity.pdbx_description
1 polymer ?
#
loop_
_entity_poly.entity_id
_entity_poly.type
_entity_poly.pdbx_seq_one_letter_code
_entity_poly.pdbx_strand_id
1 'polypeptide(L)'
;DTAPEFEAALGGLAVGEITPEPVATRYGSHIIRLDAREQGAILPYDLARPRIRETLERLAWSHAAKSLVAALLEDATITGVDFDHAA
;
A
#
# COMPACT_ATOMS: atom_id res chain seq x y z
N ASP A 1 11.07 -3.75 3.65
CA ASP A 1 10.07 -2.69 3.91
C ASP A 1 10.65 -1.78 4.98
N THR A 2 10.55 -0.48 4.78
CA THR A 2 11.08 0.55 5.68
C THR A 2 9.95 1.08 6.58
N ALA A 3 10.31 1.64 7.75
CA ALA A 3 9.32 2.21 8.64
C ALA A 3 8.76 3.52 8.07
N PRO A 4 7.45 3.81 8.18
CA PRO A 4 6.88 5.06 7.68
C PRO A 4 7.58 6.32 8.23
N GLU A 5 8.01 6.28 9.48
CA GLU A 5 8.75 7.37 10.14
C GLU A 5 10.13 7.60 9.48
N PHE A 6 10.76 6.52 9.02
CA PHE A 6 12.03 6.58 8.30
C PHE A 6 11.85 7.16 6.90
N GLU A 7 10.83 6.72 6.15
CA GLU A 7 10.51 7.25 4.81
C GLU A 7 10.14 8.73 4.86
N ALA A 8 9.35 9.13 5.87
CA ALA A 8 8.99 10.53 6.08
C ALA A 8 10.23 11.41 6.33
N ALA A 9 11.16 10.93 7.17
CA ALA A 9 12.41 11.63 7.44
C ALA A 9 13.29 11.75 6.17
N LEU A 10 13.44 10.67 5.40
CA LEU A 10 14.17 10.69 4.12
C LEU A 10 13.57 11.68 3.11
N GLY A 11 12.25 11.80 3.07
CA GLY A 11 11.55 12.69 2.14
C GLY A 11 11.93 14.17 2.30
N GLY A 12 12.27 14.59 3.52
CA GLY A 12 12.64 15.95 3.88
C GLY A 12 14.13 16.30 3.77
N LEU A 13 15.01 15.31 3.63
CA LEU A 13 16.47 15.54 3.54
C LEU A 13 16.89 15.96 2.13
N ALA A 14 17.86 16.87 2.07
CA ALA A 14 18.68 17.09 0.87
C ALA A 14 19.77 16.03 0.74
N VAL A 15 20.28 15.81 -0.47
CA VAL A 15 21.42 14.91 -0.69
C VAL A 15 22.66 15.44 0.04
N GLY A 16 23.31 14.55 0.80
CA GLY A 16 24.42 14.84 1.69
C GLY A 16 24.01 15.25 3.11
N GLU A 17 22.72 15.52 3.34
CA GLU A 17 22.21 15.95 4.64
C GLU A 17 22.03 14.79 5.61
N ILE A 18 22.25 15.08 6.89
CA ILE A 18 22.01 14.18 8.02
C ILE A 18 20.85 14.73 8.84
N THR A 19 19.97 13.86 9.34
CA THR A 19 18.90 14.25 10.27
C THR A 19 19.47 15.01 11.48
N PRO A 20 18.94 16.19 11.82
CA PRO A 20 19.45 17.00 12.91
C PRO A 20 19.22 16.36 14.29
N GLU A 21 18.14 15.59 14.43
CA GLU A 21 17.82 14.80 15.61
C GLU A 21 17.60 13.33 15.24
N PRO A 22 17.85 12.37 16.14
CA PRO A 22 17.56 10.96 15.89
C PRO A 22 16.07 10.72 15.61
N VAL A 23 15.78 9.98 14.53
CA VAL A 23 14.43 9.62 14.13
C VAL A 23 14.00 8.34 14.84
N ALA A 24 12.97 8.44 15.69
CA ALA A 24 12.38 7.28 16.34
C ALA A 24 11.50 6.51 15.35
N THR A 25 11.71 5.21 15.27
CA THR A 25 10.88 4.26 14.53
C THR A 25 10.47 3.12 15.47
N ARG A 26 9.58 2.23 15.01
CA ARG A 26 9.28 0.97 15.72
C ARG A 26 10.48 0.06 15.98
N TYR A 27 11.65 0.37 15.38
CA TYR A 27 12.89 -0.39 15.52
C TYR A 27 13.96 0.31 16.38
N GLY A 28 13.63 1.47 16.98
CA GLY A 28 14.56 2.26 17.80
C GLY A 28 14.86 3.64 17.19
N SER A 29 16.04 4.19 17.48
CA SER A 29 16.43 5.53 17.01
C SER A 29 17.45 5.45 15.88
N HIS A 30 17.21 6.21 14.81
CA HIS A 30 18.03 6.23 13.60
C HIS A 30 18.65 7.62 13.38
N ILE A 31 19.93 7.66 13.03
CA ILE A 31 20.58 8.84 12.43
C ILE A 31 20.68 8.55 10.94
N ILE A 32 20.06 9.37 10.11
CA ILE A 32 19.87 9.08 8.69
C ILE A 32 20.66 10.09 7.87
N ARG A 33 21.47 9.62 6.91
CA ARG A 33 22.12 10.45 5.89
C ARG A 33 21.60 10.07 4.51
N LEU A 34 21.20 11.06 3.73
CA LEU A 34 20.78 10.83 2.35
C LEU A 34 21.97 10.91 1.40
N ASP A 35 22.56 9.78 1.01
CA ASP A 35 23.75 9.79 0.15
C ASP A 35 23.43 10.12 -1.32
N ALA A 36 22.27 9.69 -1.82
CA ALA A 36 21.82 9.98 -3.19
C ALA A 36 20.30 9.90 -3.29
N ARG A 37 19.71 10.65 -4.22
CA ARG A 37 18.28 10.64 -4.52
C ARG A 37 18.06 10.73 -6.02
N GLU A 38 17.46 9.70 -6.59
CA GLU A 38 16.97 9.71 -7.96
C GLU A 38 15.47 9.97 -7.94
N GLN A 39 15.02 11.01 -8.64
CA GLN A 39 13.58 11.26 -8.77
C GLN A 39 13.01 10.26 -9.77
N GLY A 40 11.99 9.52 -9.35
CA GLY A 40 11.23 8.67 -10.26
C GLY A 40 10.65 9.51 -11.39
N ALA A 41 10.80 9.05 -12.64
CA ALA A 41 10.16 9.68 -13.77
C ALA A 41 8.71 9.17 -13.91
N ILE A 42 7.80 10.03 -14.38
CA ILE A 42 6.47 9.60 -14.75
C ILE A 42 6.59 8.69 -15.97
N LEU A 43 6.11 7.45 -15.83
CA LEU A 43 6.12 6.48 -16.93
C LEU A 43 5.09 6.89 -18.00
N PRO A 44 5.45 6.88 -19.29
CA PRO A 44 4.48 6.94 -20.39
C PRO A 44 3.40 5.88 -20.22
N TYR A 45 2.17 6.21 -20.62
CA TYR A 45 1.01 5.34 -20.44
C TYR A 45 1.23 3.94 -21.03
N ASP A 46 1.83 3.83 -22.22
CA ASP A 46 2.05 2.53 -22.87
C ASP A 46 2.92 1.58 -22.04
N LEU A 47 3.88 2.11 -21.29
CA LEU A 47 4.72 1.32 -20.38
C LEU A 47 4.00 0.97 -19.09
N ALA A 48 3.14 1.86 -18.58
CA ALA A 48 2.36 1.61 -17.37
C ALA A 48 1.11 0.74 -17.60
N ARG A 49 0.60 0.71 -18.84
CA ARG A 49 -0.66 0.07 -19.25
C ARG A 49 -0.78 -1.40 -18.81
N PRO A 50 0.24 -2.26 -18.96
CA PRO A 50 0.14 -3.66 -18.51
C PRO A 50 -0.14 -3.77 -17.01
N ARG A 51 0.58 -2.99 -16.19
CA ARG A 51 0.45 -3.01 -14.72
C ARG A 51 -0.88 -2.40 -14.26
N ILE A 52 -1.35 -1.35 -14.93
CA ILE A 52 -2.66 -0.75 -14.67
C ILE A 52 -3.75 -1.78 -14.94
N ARG A 53 -3.70 -2.44 -16.11
CA ARG A 53 -4.67 -3.48 -16.49
C ARG A 53 -4.73 -4.62 -15.48
N GLU A 54 -3.58 -5.19 -15.12
CA GLU A 54 -3.50 -6.26 -14.12
C GLU A 54 -4.11 -5.84 -12.77
N THR A 55 -3.84 -4.61 -12.34
CA THR A 55 -4.39 -4.06 -11.09
C THR A 55 -5.90 -3.92 -11.17
N LEU A 56 -6.43 -3.41 -12.28
CA LEU A 56 -7.86 -3.27 -12.50
C LEU A 56 -8.56 -4.63 -12.61
N GLU A 57 -7.95 -5.61 -13.28
CA GLU A 57 -8.47 -6.97 -13.38
C GLU A 57 -8.58 -7.62 -11.99
N ARG A 58 -7.55 -7.49 -11.15
CA ARG A 58 -7.57 -8.00 -9.77
C ARG A 58 -8.64 -7.33 -8.91
N LEU A 59 -8.80 -6.01 -9.03
CA LEU A 59 -9.84 -5.25 -8.30
C LEU A 59 -11.24 -5.67 -8.76
N ALA A 60 -11.47 -5.77 -10.07
CA ALA A 60 -12.73 -6.20 -10.64
C ALA A 60 -13.08 -7.63 -10.19
N TRP A 61 -12.12 -8.54 -10.20
CA TRP A 61 -12.32 -9.90 -9.72
C TRP A 61 -12.67 -9.93 -8.22
N SER A 62 -11.94 -9.21 -7.38
CA SER A 62 -12.21 -9.17 -5.94
C SER A 62 -13.60 -8.62 -5.64
N HIS A 63 -14.03 -7.58 -6.36
CA HIS A 63 -15.38 -7.04 -6.23
C HIS A 63 -16.44 -8.05 -6.68
N ALA A 64 -16.29 -8.62 -7.88
CA ALA A 64 -17.23 -9.61 -8.41
C ALA A 64 -17.35 -10.85 -7.52
N ALA A 65 -16.24 -11.34 -6.96
CA ALA A 65 -16.23 -12.46 -6.03
C ALA A 65 -17.00 -12.14 -4.75
N LYS A 66 -16.81 -10.94 -4.17
CA LYS A 66 -17.57 -10.49 -3.00
C LYS A 66 -19.07 -10.39 -3.29
N SER A 67 -19.44 -9.78 -4.42
CA SER A 67 -20.84 -9.65 -4.84
C SER A 67 -21.49 -11.01 -5.07
N LEU A 68 -20.77 -11.95 -5.69
CA LEU A 68 -21.27 -13.31 -5.89
C LEU A 68 -21.50 -14.02 -4.55
N VAL A 69 -20.55 -13.93 -3.62
CA VAL A 69 -20.71 -14.52 -2.29
C VAL A 69 -21.89 -13.90 -1.55
N ALA A 70 -22.06 -12.58 -1.60
CA ALA A 70 -23.20 -11.90 -0.99
C ALA A 70 -24.54 -12.41 -1.55
N ALA A 71 -24.67 -12.52 -2.88
CA ALA A 71 -25.86 -13.06 -3.51
C ALA A 71 -26.14 -14.53 -3.11
N LEU A 72 -25.09 -15.37 -3.02
CA LEU A 72 -25.25 -16.75 -2.56
C LEU A 72 -25.67 -16.84 -1.08
N LEU A 73 -25.22 -15.90 -0.24
CA LEU A 73 -25.62 -15.84 1.17
C LEU A 73 -27.09 -15.44 1.32
N GLU A 74 -27.61 -14.55 0.47
CA GLU A 74 -29.03 -14.15 0.47
C GLU A 74 -29.96 -15.33 0.17
N ASP A 75 -29.57 -16.22 -0.75
CA ASP A 75 -30.38 -17.37 -1.16
C ASP A 75 -30.20 -18.59 -0.24
N ALA A 76 -29.15 -18.63 0.58
CA ALA A 76 -28.81 -19.78 1.39
C ALA A 76 -29.46 -19.73 2.78
N THR A 77 -29.96 -20.89 3.24
CA THR A 77 -30.26 -21.07 4.67
C THR A 77 -29.00 -21.54 5.38
N ILE A 78 -28.43 -20.70 6.25
CA ILE A 78 -27.21 -21.02 7.02
C ILE A 78 -27.53 -21.02 8.51
N THR A 79 -27.06 -22.04 9.22
CA THR A 79 -27.27 -22.20 10.67
C THR A 79 -25.93 -22.31 11.40
N GLY A 80 -25.82 -21.66 12.56
CA GLY A 80 -24.65 -21.79 13.45
C GLY A 80 -23.49 -20.83 13.14
N VAL A 81 -23.63 -19.95 12.14
CA VAL A 81 -22.68 -18.89 11.81
C VAL A 81 -23.47 -17.64 11.42
N ASP A 82 -23.01 -16.50 11.91
CA ASP A 82 -23.55 -15.17 11.58
C ASP A 82 -22.57 -14.44 10.65
N PHE A 83 -23.09 -13.85 9.58
CA PHE A 83 -22.32 -13.12 8.57
C PHE A 83 -22.56 -11.59 8.62
N ASP A 84 -23.28 -11.08 9.62
CA ASP A 84 -23.68 -9.65 9.75
C ASP A 84 -22.54 -8.66 10.10
N HIS A 85 -21.26 -9.02 9.93
CA HIS A 85 -20.14 -8.15 10.27
C HIS A 85 -19.18 -7.94 9.10
N ALA A 86 -19.53 -7.00 8.22
CA ALA A 86 -18.58 -6.37 7.31
C ALA A 86 -18.99 -4.91 7.04
N ALA A 87 -18.65 -4.01 7.97
CA ALA A 87 -18.52 -2.57 7.73
C ALA A 87 -17.03 -2.20 7.70
#